data_AF-A0A439K604-F1
#
_entry.id   AF-A0A439K604-F1
#
_cell.length_a   1.000
_cell.length_b   1.000
_cell.length_c   1.000
_cell.angle_alpha   90.00
_cell.angle_beta   90.00
_cell.angle_gamma   90.00
#
_symmetry.space_group_name_H-M   'P 1'
#
loop_
_entity.id
_entity.type
_entity.pdbx_description
1 polymer ?
#
loop_
_entity_poly.entity_id
_entity_poly.type
_entity_poly.pdbx_seq_one_letter_code
_entity_poly.pdbx_strand_id
1 'polypeptide(L)'
;MVEAVQHWLDADLARRELELFLAVARTDTANDRPWVVLNHYISTVRRAPSENLIDCLVALAREQVRRGDRQRLLHLAAYAARLDTHWSAWRQRMVTILEQEPGNIGFIKSLLSDPNAKYKRQEAARLARADAKDAAARTNNIATLTPQLALIASGAEGTFGTLAWAANHYRNAMISGKAGPLAKITTYTSEEIAAAIAEGFVQFALHADIKVNSEDLGRAEAKLGAYTQEYVVAAGLHQGLLHDRETELAEAPLIRALVGLRQDYFGGEDGVLLTGWSCQRLAKDTVAGADLLLRYWQSALDAGDDDLDGLDKLVAQGRLELVRACVQQLLHARPDLPQPALRQALAAGVPVLSDDELTSLAHAYHDRADLGGDQQELWSFVALALDPAGFRPRIPQDRIEGVLLRPNGQLAEALNERCPQPELLDRIRIEVLGKLHVADEDDWKGTNRTSA
;
A
#
# COMPACT_ATOMS: atom_id res chain seq x y z
N MET A 1 -26.07 -17.40 -3.52
CA MET A 1 -27.05 -17.79 -2.46
C MET A 1 -27.96 -16.63 -2.09
N VAL A 2 -27.42 -15.47 -1.70
CA VAL A 2 -28.21 -14.26 -1.35
C VAL A 2 -29.15 -13.82 -2.48
N GLU A 3 -28.68 -13.77 -3.73
CA GLU A 3 -29.50 -13.40 -4.89
C GLU A 3 -30.69 -14.35 -5.13
N ALA A 4 -30.49 -15.65 -4.91
CA ALA A 4 -31.56 -16.65 -5.04
C ALA A 4 -32.65 -16.47 -3.97
N VAL A 5 -32.26 -16.12 -2.74
CA VAL A 5 -33.20 -15.81 -1.65
C VAL A 5 -33.96 -14.52 -1.94
N GLN A 6 -33.30 -13.50 -2.49
CA GLN A 6 -33.94 -12.24 -2.88
C GLN A 6 -34.95 -12.45 -4.01
N HIS A 7 -34.59 -13.16 -5.08
CA HIS A 7 -35.53 -13.51 -6.14
C HIS A 7 -36.70 -14.37 -5.65
N TRP A 8 -36.45 -15.29 -4.72
CA TRP A 8 -37.53 -16.05 -4.09
C TRP A 8 -38.47 -15.13 -3.30
N LEU A 9 -37.96 -14.18 -2.52
CA LEU A 9 -38.78 -13.21 -1.80
C LEU A 9 -39.61 -12.35 -2.76
N ASP A 10 -39.01 -11.79 -3.81
CA ASP A 10 -39.68 -10.84 -4.69
C ASP A 10 -40.87 -11.45 -5.46
N ALA A 11 -40.86 -12.76 -5.69
CA ALA A 11 -41.96 -13.46 -6.36
C ALA A 11 -43.28 -13.48 -5.53
N ASP A 12 -43.21 -13.33 -4.21
CA ASP A 12 -44.39 -13.13 -3.33
C ASP A 12 -43.93 -12.51 -2.02
N LEU A 13 -43.54 -11.23 -2.09
CA LEU A 13 -42.87 -10.53 -0.98
C LEU A 13 -43.70 -10.59 0.30
N ALA A 14 -45.01 -10.38 0.21
CA ALA A 14 -45.88 -10.30 1.36
C ALA A 14 -45.91 -11.59 2.18
N ARG A 15 -46.00 -12.73 1.49
CA ARG A 15 -46.08 -14.03 2.14
C ARG A 15 -44.71 -14.58 2.50
N ARG A 16 -43.77 -14.55 1.55
CA ARG A 16 -42.46 -15.21 1.68
C ARG A 16 -41.54 -14.49 2.67
N GLU A 17 -41.64 -13.17 2.75
CA GLU A 17 -40.91 -12.39 3.75
C GLU A 17 -41.36 -12.73 5.17
N LEU A 18 -42.67 -12.85 5.39
CA LEU A 18 -43.23 -13.23 6.68
C LEU A 18 -42.85 -14.67 7.07
N GLU A 19 -42.96 -15.62 6.15
CA GLU A 19 -42.56 -17.01 6.37
C GLU A 19 -41.08 -17.12 6.75
N LEU A 20 -40.20 -16.44 6.01
CA LEU A 20 -38.76 -16.44 6.27
C LEU A 20 -38.43 -15.73 7.60
N PHE A 21 -39.03 -14.57 7.86
CA PHE A 21 -38.78 -13.82 9.09
C PHE A 21 -39.21 -14.62 10.33
N LEU A 22 -40.36 -15.30 10.27
CA LEU A 22 -40.81 -16.18 11.35
C LEU A 22 -39.94 -17.43 11.47
N ALA A 23 -39.39 -17.96 10.38
CA ALA A 23 -38.42 -19.07 10.44
C ALA A 23 -37.15 -18.65 11.18
N VAL A 24 -36.58 -17.48 10.86
CA VAL A 24 -35.44 -16.89 11.60
C VAL A 24 -35.80 -16.65 13.07
N ALA A 25 -37.01 -16.17 13.35
CA ALA A 25 -37.46 -15.94 14.72
C ALA A 25 -37.62 -17.23 15.55
N ARG A 26 -37.81 -18.40 14.90
CA ARG A 26 -37.97 -19.71 15.55
C ARG A 26 -36.64 -20.41 15.83
N THR A 27 -35.59 -20.09 15.08
CA THR A 27 -34.25 -20.64 15.30
C THR A 27 -33.56 -19.98 16.50
N ASP A 28 -34.02 -18.78 16.88
CA ASP A 28 -33.53 -18.06 18.06
C ASP A 28 -34.24 -18.55 19.33
N THR A 29 -33.54 -18.52 20.46
CA THR A 29 -34.12 -18.92 21.74
C THR A 29 -35.15 -17.89 22.22
N ALA A 30 -36.14 -18.32 23.02
CA ALA A 30 -37.16 -17.42 23.55
C ALA A 30 -36.62 -16.25 24.40
N ASN A 31 -35.35 -16.30 24.81
CA ASN A 31 -34.65 -15.24 25.55
C ASN A 31 -33.94 -14.22 24.65
N ASP A 32 -33.82 -14.46 23.35
CA ASP A 32 -33.14 -13.55 22.43
C ASP A 32 -33.96 -12.28 22.22
N ARG A 33 -33.32 -11.14 22.47
CA ARG A 33 -33.97 -9.83 22.36
C ARG A 33 -34.44 -9.59 20.91
N PRO A 34 -35.58 -8.93 20.68
CA PRO A 34 -36.16 -8.78 19.33
C PRO A 34 -35.23 -8.17 18.27
N TRP A 35 -34.25 -7.36 18.67
CA TRP A 35 -33.25 -6.79 17.75
C TRP A 35 -32.28 -7.85 17.17
N VAL A 36 -32.09 -8.99 17.85
CA VAL A 36 -31.22 -10.08 17.39
C VAL A 36 -31.84 -10.74 16.17
N VAL A 37 -33.13 -11.08 16.24
CA VAL A 37 -33.90 -11.64 15.11
C VAL A 37 -33.87 -10.72 13.90
N LEU A 38 -34.04 -9.41 14.14
CA LEU A 38 -33.99 -8.40 13.09
C LEU A 38 -32.61 -8.35 12.41
N ASN A 39 -31.53 -8.33 13.20
CA ASN A 39 -30.18 -8.32 12.67
C ASN A 39 -29.85 -9.62 11.92
N HIS A 40 -30.29 -10.77 12.42
CA HIS A 40 -30.10 -12.05 11.76
C HIS A 40 -30.81 -12.05 10.41
N TYR A 41 -32.08 -11.64 10.36
CA TYR A 41 -32.82 -11.49 9.10
C TYR A 41 -32.09 -10.57 8.10
N ILE A 42 -31.68 -9.36 8.52
CA ILE A 42 -30.98 -8.40 7.66
C ILE A 42 -29.65 -8.98 7.17
N SER A 43 -28.90 -9.68 8.02
CA SER A 43 -27.63 -10.29 7.64
C SER A 43 -27.80 -11.43 6.62
N THR A 44 -28.87 -12.22 6.75
CA THR A 44 -29.19 -13.36 5.89
C THR A 44 -29.70 -12.91 4.52
N VAL A 45 -30.60 -11.93 4.49
CA VAL A 45 -31.28 -11.48 3.26
C VAL A 45 -30.58 -10.28 2.61
N ARG A 46 -29.67 -9.61 3.35
CA ARG A 46 -29.00 -8.35 2.95
C ARG A 46 -29.99 -7.24 2.57
N ARG A 47 -31.17 -7.23 3.21
CA ARG A 47 -32.27 -6.28 2.97
C ARG A 47 -32.96 -5.91 4.29
N ALA A 48 -33.46 -4.68 4.38
CA ALA A 48 -34.34 -4.26 5.47
C ALA A 48 -35.74 -4.88 5.32
N PRO A 49 -36.39 -5.33 6.41
CA PRO A 49 -37.81 -5.69 6.44
C PRO A 49 -38.70 -4.66 5.76
N SER A 50 -39.68 -5.11 4.99
CA SER A 50 -40.69 -4.23 4.42
C SER A 50 -41.71 -3.74 5.45
N GLU A 51 -42.44 -2.66 5.13
CA GLU A 51 -43.57 -2.22 5.95
C GLU A 51 -44.69 -3.27 6.00
N ASN A 52 -44.86 -4.04 4.94
CA ASN A 52 -45.84 -5.11 4.90
C ASN A 52 -45.53 -6.20 5.94
N LEU A 53 -44.25 -6.52 6.16
CA LEU A 53 -43.85 -7.42 7.23
C LEU A 53 -44.27 -6.90 8.62
N ILE A 54 -44.13 -5.58 8.86
CA ILE A 54 -44.57 -4.95 10.12
C ILE A 54 -46.08 -5.12 10.30
N ASP A 55 -46.87 -4.80 9.27
CA ASP A 55 -48.34 -4.96 9.29
C ASP A 55 -48.75 -6.43 9.51
N CYS A 56 -48.11 -7.37 8.82
CA CYS A 56 -48.37 -8.80 8.98
C CYS A 56 -48.05 -9.32 10.40
N LEU A 57 -46.94 -8.88 10.99
CA LEU A 57 -46.59 -9.26 12.37
C LEU A 57 -47.59 -8.70 13.39
N VAL A 58 -48.08 -7.46 13.18
CA VAL A 58 -49.13 -6.87 14.01
C VAL A 58 -50.46 -7.62 13.84
N ALA A 59 -50.83 -7.98 12.62
CA ALA A 59 -52.04 -8.75 12.34
C ALA A 59 -51.99 -10.13 13.00
N LEU A 60 -50.90 -10.87 12.81
CA LEU A 60 -50.68 -12.16 13.46
C LEU A 60 -50.72 -12.07 14.98
N ALA A 61 -50.16 -11.00 15.57
CA ALA A 61 -50.20 -10.80 17.01
C ALA A 61 -51.64 -10.69 17.55
N ARG A 62 -52.56 -10.06 16.80
CA ARG A 62 -53.97 -9.90 17.20
C ARG A 62 -54.71 -11.23 17.23
N GLU A 63 -54.30 -12.19 16.42
CA GLU A 63 -54.88 -13.53 16.35
C GLU A 63 -54.35 -14.47 17.46
N GLN A 64 -53.29 -14.08 18.16
CA GLN A 64 -52.69 -14.90 19.22
C GLN A 64 -53.47 -14.83 20.54
N VAL A 65 -53.88 -15.99 21.03
CA VAL A 65 -54.57 -16.15 22.33
C VAL A 65 -53.57 -16.07 23.50
N ARG A 66 -52.34 -16.58 23.31
CA ARG A 66 -51.30 -16.58 24.35
C ARG A 66 -50.62 -15.21 24.42
N ARG A 67 -50.71 -14.57 25.59
CA ARG A 67 -50.13 -13.23 25.82
C ARG A 67 -48.63 -13.15 25.51
N GLY A 68 -47.85 -14.16 25.88
CA GLY A 68 -46.40 -14.17 25.63
C GLY A 68 -46.05 -14.16 24.14
N ASP A 69 -46.72 -15.01 23.36
CA ASP A 69 -46.51 -15.11 21.91
C ASP A 69 -46.96 -13.84 21.20
N ARG A 70 -48.10 -13.28 21.63
CA ARG A 70 -48.60 -11.97 21.17
C ARG A 70 -47.60 -10.85 21.44
N GLN A 71 -47.09 -10.75 22.67
CA GLN A 71 -46.10 -9.73 23.04
C GLN A 71 -44.81 -9.88 22.24
N ARG A 72 -44.34 -11.11 22.03
CA ARG A 72 -43.15 -11.38 21.22
C ARG A 72 -43.32 -10.87 19.78
N LEU A 73 -44.44 -11.16 19.13
CA LEU A 73 -44.72 -10.68 17.78
C LEU A 73 -44.79 -9.14 17.70
N LEU A 74 -45.44 -8.50 18.69
CA LEU A 74 -45.48 -7.03 18.75
C LEU A 74 -44.10 -6.42 18.98
N HIS A 75 -43.25 -7.04 19.80
CA HIS A 75 -41.88 -6.55 20.02
C HIS A 75 -41.01 -6.70 18.77
N LEU A 76 -41.19 -7.78 18.01
CA LEU A 76 -40.52 -7.98 16.71
C LEU A 76 -40.99 -6.93 15.69
N ALA A 77 -42.30 -6.71 15.58
CA ALA A 77 -42.87 -5.66 14.73
C ALA A 77 -42.33 -4.28 15.12
N ALA A 78 -42.22 -4.00 16.41
CA ALA A 78 -41.73 -2.72 16.90
C ALA A 78 -40.25 -2.47 16.58
N TYR A 79 -39.40 -3.50 16.61
CA TYR A 79 -38.01 -3.36 16.20
C TYR A 79 -37.85 -3.25 14.68
N ALA A 80 -38.64 -4.00 13.89
CA ALA A 80 -38.67 -3.83 12.43
C ALA A 80 -39.11 -2.41 12.05
N ALA A 81 -40.12 -1.86 12.74
CA ALA A 81 -40.57 -0.48 12.57
C ALA A 81 -39.55 0.58 13.00
N ARG A 82 -38.64 0.24 13.92
CA ARG A 82 -37.62 1.15 14.46
C ARG A 82 -36.46 1.41 13.50
N LEU A 83 -36.40 0.74 12.36
CA LEU A 83 -35.45 1.06 11.29
C LEU A 83 -35.68 2.49 10.79
N ASP A 84 -34.58 3.18 10.45
CA ASP A 84 -34.60 4.59 10.04
C ASP A 84 -35.55 4.85 8.85
N THR A 85 -35.75 3.85 7.99
CA THR A 85 -36.64 3.90 6.82
C THR A 85 -38.13 3.95 7.18
N HIS A 86 -38.54 3.45 8.34
CA HIS A 86 -39.96 3.27 8.69
C HIS A 86 -40.37 4.04 9.95
N TRP A 87 -39.41 4.41 10.80
CA TRP A 87 -39.70 4.90 12.13
C TRP A 87 -40.53 6.18 12.16
N SER A 88 -40.32 7.10 11.22
CA SER A 88 -41.10 8.35 11.14
C SER A 88 -42.60 8.11 10.95
N ALA A 89 -42.97 7.14 10.10
CA ALA A 89 -44.36 6.80 9.81
C ALA A 89 -44.96 5.86 10.87
N TRP A 90 -44.16 4.94 11.42
CA TRP A 90 -44.66 3.87 12.27
C TRP A 90 -44.58 4.15 13.77
N ARG A 91 -43.76 5.11 14.22
CA ARG A 91 -43.53 5.38 15.64
C ARG A 91 -44.80 5.53 16.45
N GLN A 92 -45.70 6.43 16.03
CA GLN A 92 -46.93 6.70 16.78
C GLN A 92 -47.86 5.48 16.79
N ARG A 93 -48.05 4.85 15.61
CA ARG A 93 -48.90 3.67 15.44
C ARG A 93 -48.43 2.50 16.32
N MET A 94 -47.13 2.24 16.33
CA MET A 94 -46.54 1.15 17.11
C MET A 94 -46.63 1.40 18.62
N VAL A 95 -46.40 2.63 19.06
CA VAL A 95 -46.58 2.99 20.48
C VAL A 95 -48.03 2.78 20.91
N THR A 96 -49.01 3.27 20.14
CA THR A 96 -50.44 3.06 20.45
C THR A 96 -50.80 1.58 20.53
N ILE A 97 -50.30 0.75 19.60
CA ILE A 97 -50.56 -0.70 19.61
C ILE A 97 -49.95 -1.35 20.87
N LEU A 98 -48.72 -0.98 21.24
CA LEU A 98 -48.06 -1.52 22.43
C LEU A 98 -48.72 -1.08 23.74
N GLU A 99 -49.28 0.13 23.81
CA GLU A 99 -49.99 0.67 24.97
C GLU A 99 -51.31 -0.06 25.26
N GLN A 100 -51.97 -0.59 24.22
CA GLN A 100 -53.18 -1.40 24.36
C GLN A 100 -52.92 -2.74 25.05
N GLU A 101 -51.66 -3.18 25.12
CA GLU A 101 -51.25 -4.45 25.70
C GLU A 101 -50.58 -4.27 27.08
N PRO A 102 -51.13 -4.84 28.16
CA PRO A 102 -50.55 -4.69 29.50
C PRO A 102 -49.10 -5.19 29.57
N GLY A 103 -48.24 -4.47 30.30
CA GLY A 103 -46.85 -4.88 30.58
C GLY A 103 -45.79 -4.35 29.60
N ASN A 104 -46.15 -3.52 28.62
CA ASN A 104 -45.19 -2.98 27.64
C ASN A 104 -44.52 -1.65 28.02
N ILE A 105 -44.87 -1.03 29.16
CA ILE A 105 -44.36 0.31 29.54
C ILE A 105 -42.82 0.38 29.51
N GLY A 106 -42.14 -0.60 30.10
CA GLY A 106 -40.67 -0.66 30.09
C GLY A 106 -40.08 -0.88 28.70
N PHE A 107 -40.77 -1.67 27.86
CA PHE A 107 -40.38 -1.91 26.48
C PHE A 107 -40.55 -0.65 25.63
N ILE A 108 -41.69 0.05 25.73
CA ILE A 108 -41.95 1.33 25.05
C ILE A 108 -40.87 2.36 25.44
N LYS A 109 -40.53 2.47 26.73
CA LYS A 109 -39.45 3.36 27.18
C LYS A 109 -38.10 3.02 26.54
N SER A 110 -37.78 1.73 26.40
CA SER A 110 -36.56 1.24 25.73
C SER A 110 -36.62 1.44 24.20
N LEU A 111 -37.79 1.26 23.59
CA LEU A 111 -38.03 1.46 22.17
C LEU A 111 -37.88 2.94 21.77
N LEU A 112 -38.27 3.86 22.66
CA LEU A 112 -38.17 5.30 22.45
C LEU A 112 -36.82 5.89 22.87
N SER A 113 -36.00 5.18 23.65
CA SER A 113 -34.67 5.66 24.05
C SER A 113 -33.67 5.39 22.94
N ASP A 114 -32.82 6.36 22.58
CA ASP A 114 -31.66 6.13 21.71
C ASP A 114 -30.52 5.54 22.56
N PRO A 115 -30.20 4.23 22.46
CA PRO A 115 -29.15 3.61 23.27
C PRO A 115 -27.77 4.22 22.99
N ASN A 116 -27.60 4.86 21.84
CA ASN A 116 -26.37 5.50 21.42
C ASN A 116 -26.35 7.01 21.67
N ALA A 117 -27.40 7.60 22.27
CA ALA A 117 -27.47 9.06 22.48
C ALA A 117 -26.27 9.61 23.28
N LYS A 118 -25.82 8.89 24.31
CA LYS A 118 -24.65 9.28 25.11
C LYS A 118 -23.38 9.28 24.25
N TYR A 119 -23.17 8.21 23.47
CA TYR A 119 -22.04 8.10 22.56
C TYR A 119 -22.07 9.20 21.49
N LYS A 120 -23.20 9.42 20.81
CA LYS A 120 -23.36 10.49 19.81
C LYS A 120 -23.04 11.87 20.38
N ARG A 121 -23.49 12.18 21.61
CA ARG A 121 -23.16 13.44 22.29
C ARG A 121 -21.67 13.55 22.64
N GLN A 122 -21.05 12.47 23.12
CA GLN A 122 -19.62 12.45 23.43
C GLN A 122 -18.78 12.63 22.17
N GLU A 123 -19.14 11.95 21.08
CA GLU A 123 -18.45 12.06 19.80
C GLU A 123 -18.63 13.44 19.17
N ALA A 124 -19.84 14.01 19.20
CA ALA A 124 -20.09 15.39 18.76
C ALA A 124 -19.28 16.40 19.59
N ALA A 125 -19.20 16.22 20.91
CA ALA A 125 -18.38 17.07 21.76
C ALA A 125 -16.87 16.91 21.49
N ARG A 126 -16.43 15.69 21.15
CA ARG A 126 -15.03 15.41 20.77
C ARG A 126 -14.67 16.12 19.47
N LEU A 127 -15.55 16.03 18.45
CA LEU A 127 -15.38 16.71 17.17
C LEU A 127 -15.37 18.23 17.35
N ALA A 128 -16.34 18.79 18.07
CA ALA A 128 -16.38 20.23 18.33
C ALA A 128 -15.13 20.75 19.06
N ARG A 129 -14.54 19.97 19.98
CA ARG A 129 -13.27 20.32 20.63
C ARG A 129 -12.08 20.27 19.67
N ALA A 130 -12.06 19.29 18.76
CA ALA A 130 -11.03 19.21 17.72
C ALA A 130 -11.13 20.40 16.77
N ASP A 131 -12.34 20.72 16.29
CA ASP A 131 -12.60 21.86 15.41
C ASP A 131 -12.20 23.20 16.06
N ALA A 132 -12.53 23.38 17.34
CA ALA A 132 -12.13 24.57 18.08
C ALA A 132 -10.60 24.69 18.23
N LYS A 133 -9.91 23.58 18.47
CA LYS A 133 -8.44 23.54 18.55
C LYS A 133 -7.80 23.87 17.20
N ASP A 134 -8.33 23.32 16.11
CA ASP A 134 -7.84 23.56 14.76
C ASP A 134 -8.09 25.01 14.32
N ALA A 135 -9.25 25.59 14.68
CA ALA A 135 -9.55 27.00 14.42
C ALA A 135 -8.60 27.95 15.20
N ALA A 136 -8.30 27.63 16.45
CA ALA A 136 -7.34 28.40 17.26
C ALA A 136 -5.92 28.29 16.68
N ALA A 137 -5.49 27.09 16.30
CA ALA A 137 -4.20 26.86 15.65
C ALA A 137 -4.10 27.63 14.33
N ARG A 138 -5.16 27.60 13.50
CA ARG A 138 -5.24 28.34 12.25
C ARG A 138 -5.06 29.84 12.46
N THR A 139 -5.79 30.41 13.42
CA THR A 139 -5.70 31.84 13.75
C THR A 139 -4.28 32.23 14.16
N ASN A 140 -3.64 31.43 15.02
CA ASN A 140 -2.28 31.67 15.46
C ASN A 140 -1.26 31.55 14.32
N ASN A 141 -1.40 30.54 13.46
CA ASN A 141 -0.53 30.33 12.31
C ASN A 141 -0.64 31.49 11.32
N ILE A 142 -1.86 31.97 11.02
CA ILE A 142 -2.04 33.14 10.14
C ILE A 142 -1.33 34.35 10.72
N ALA A 143 -1.53 34.65 12.01
CA ALA A 143 -0.89 35.80 12.65
C ALA A 143 0.65 35.71 12.65
N THR A 144 1.20 34.50 12.81
CA THR A 144 2.65 34.28 12.91
C THR A 144 3.35 34.24 11.54
N LEU A 145 2.70 33.64 10.54
CA LEU A 145 3.33 33.35 9.23
C LEU A 145 3.09 34.45 8.20
N THR A 146 1.97 35.21 8.28
CA THR A 146 1.68 36.28 7.32
C THR A 146 2.79 37.34 7.21
N PRO A 147 3.42 37.79 8.32
CA PRO A 147 4.54 38.74 8.23
C PRO A 147 5.80 38.17 7.56
N GLN A 148 5.88 36.84 7.39
CA GLN A 148 7.07 36.12 6.92
C GLN A 148 6.89 35.53 5.51
N LEU A 149 5.80 35.84 4.80
CA LEU A 149 5.47 35.23 3.50
C LEU A 149 6.62 35.26 2.50
N ALA A 150 7.26 36.42 2.31
CA ALA A 150 8.38 36.56 1.39
C ALA A 150 9.59 35.70 1.80
N LEU A 151 9.85 35.61 3.11
CA LEU A 151 10.94 34.79 3.64
C LEU A 151 10.66 33.29 3.49
N ILE A 152 9.41 32.88 3.71
CA ILE A 152 8.96 31.50 3.48
C ILE A 152 9.09 31.14 2.00
N ALA A 153 8.58 32.00 1.12
CA ALA A 153 8.65 31.80 -0.33
C ALA A 153 10.08 31.73 -0.86
N SER A 154 11.04 32.44 -0.25
CA SER A 154 12.45 32.36 -0.63
C SER A 154 13.15 31.04 -0.24
N GLY A 155 12.50 30.17 0.55
CA GLY A 155 13.11 28.92 1.03
C GLY A 155 14.28 29.13 2.01
N ALA A 156 14.34 30.29 2.68
CA ALA A 156 15.46 30.65 3.56
C ALA A 156 15.67 29.66 4.72
N GLU A 157 16.93 29.46 5.15
CA GLU A 157 17.26 28.51 6.23
C GLU A 157 16.46 28.76 7.53
N GLY A 158 16.23 30.03 7.87
CA GLY A 158 15.43 30.42 9.05
C GLY A 158 13.96 30.00 9.00
N THR A 159 13.42 29.62 7.84
CA THR A 159 12.03 29.15 7.67
C THR A 159 11.92 27.63 7.53
N PHE A 160 13.03 26.90 7.65
CA PHE A 160 13.04 25.44 7.56
C PHE A 160 12.04 24.79 8.52
N GLY A 161 11.88 25.29 9.74
CA GLY A 161 10.88 24.76 10.69
C GLY A 161 9.44 24.82 10.16
N THR A 162 9.10 25.93 9.48
CA THR A 162 7.78 26.11 8.84
C THR A 162 7.62 25.19 7.64
N LEU A 163 8.63 25.09 6.77
CA LEU A 163 8.60 24.22 5.61
C LEU A 163 8.55 22.74 6.03
N ALA A 164 9.32 22.33 7.04
CA ALA A 164 9.29 21.00 7.62
C ALA A 164 7.91 20.63 8.20
N TRP A 165 7.29 21.54 8.95
CA TRP A 165 5.92 21.36 9.45
C TRP A 165 4.93 21.17 8.30
N ALA A 166 5.01 22.02 7.27
CA ALA A 166 4.12 21.96 6.12
C ALA A 166 4.35 20.70 5.28
N ALA A 167 5.60 20.28 5.07
CA ALA A 167 5.97 19.10 4.30
C ALA A 167 5.43 17.81 4.96
N ASN A 168 5.35 17.77 6.29
CA ASN A 168 4.70 16.66 6.99
C ASN A 168 3.19 16.59 6.71
N HIS A 169 2.48 17.73 6.71
CA HIS A 169 1.06 17.76 6.34
C HIS A 169 0.85 17.41 4.87
N TYR A 170 1.73 17.93 4.01
CA TYR A 170 1.76 17.65 2.57
C TYR A 170 1.91 16.13 2.34
N ARG A 171 2.94 15.53 2.93
CA ARG A 171 3.23 14.08 2.88
C ARG A 171 2.03 13.25 3.34
N ASN A 172 1.47 13.59 4.50
CA ASN A 172 0.34 12.85 5.05
C ASN A 172 -0.90 12.93 4.15
N ALA A 173 -1.11 14.07 3.48
CA ALA A 173 -2.18 14.22 2.51
C ALA A 173 -1.94 13.33 1.28
N MET A 174 -0.72 13.34 0.71
CA MET A 174 -0.33 12.47 -0.41
C MET A 174 -0.56 10.99 -0.09
N ILE A 175 -0.08 10.52 1.05
CA ILE A 175 -0.24 9.11 1.48
C ILE A 175 -1.72 8.75 1.68
N SER A 176 -2.52 9.68 2.21
CA SER A 176 -3.93 9.39 2.52
C SER A 176 -4.86 9.40 1.31
N GLY A 177 -4.52 10.13 0.25
CA GLY A 177 -5.38 10.38 -0.92
C GLY A 177 -6.69 11.12 -0.62
N LYS A 178 -6.90 11.63 0.61
CA LYS A 178 -8.20 12.18 1.04
C LYS A 178 -8.43 13.65 0.67
N ALA A 179 -7.35 14.38 0.41
CA ALA A 179 -7.39 15.80 0.09
C ALA A 179 -6.14 16.19 -0.69
N GLY A 180 -6.25 17.23 -1.52
CA GLY A 180 -5.09 17.82 -2.18
C GLY A 180 -4.04 18.28 -1.13
N PRO A 181 -2.74 18.10 -1.41
CA PRO A 181 -1.71 18.25 -0.39
C PRO A 181 -1.56 19.69 0.13
N LEU A 182 -1.69 20.70 -0.74
CA LEU A 182 -1.74 22.10 -0.31
C LEU A 182 -3.03 22.45 0.44
N ALA A 183 -4.18 21.87 0.07
CA ALA A 183 -5.45 22.11 0.76
C ALA A 183 -5.39 21.67 2.23
N LYS A 184 -4.61 20.62 2.54
CA LYS A 184 -4.35 20.21 3.92
C LYS A 184 -3.61 21.28 4.72
N ILE A 185 -2.68 22.01 4.10
CA ILE A 185 -1.97 23.13 4.73
C ILE A 185 -2.90 24.32 4.91
N THR A 186 -3.75 24.63 3.91
CA THR A 186 -4.75 25.70 3.99
C THR A 186 -5.72 25.53 5.15
N THR A 187 -6.05 24.28 5.51
CA THR A 187 -6.89 23.96 6.68
C THR A 187 -6.34 24.57 7.97
N TYR A 188 -5.01 24.66 8.10
CA TYR A 188 -4.32 25.20 9.27
C TYR A 188 -3.77 26.62 9.05
N THR A 189 -4.00 27.23 7.88
CA THR A 189 -3.41 28.52 7.48
C THR A 189 -4.38 29.32 6.57
N SER A 190 -3.88 29.90 5.46
CA SER A 190 -4.62 30.59 4.41
C SER A 190 -4.05 30.19 3.03
N GLU A 191 -4.74 30.57 1.96
CA GLU A 191 -4.29 30.28 0.59
C GLU A 191 -2.96 30.99 0.27
N GLU A 192 -2.79 32.23 0.73
CA GLU A 192 -1.57 33.02 0.52
C GLU A 192 -0.37 32.40 1.24
N ILE A 193 -0.57 31.88 2.46
CA ILE A 193 0.49 31.17 3.20
C ILE A 193 0.82 29.85 2.52
N ALA A 194 -0.20 29.09 2.07
CA ALA A 194 0.02 27.83 1.36
C ALA A 194 0.77 28.05 0.03
N ALA A 195 0.47 29.12 -0.71
CA ALA A 195 1.18 29.49 -1.93
C ALA A 195 2.65 29.90 -1.64
N ALA A 196 2.89 30.69 -0.59
CA ALA A 196 4.26 31.02 -0.17
C ALA A 196 5.04 29.78 0.27
N ILE A 197 4.41 28.82 0.94
CA ILE A 197 5.03 27.54 1.30
C ILE A 197 5.34 26.71 0.05
N ALA A 198 4.42 26.66 -0.92
CA ALA A 198 4.64 25.93 -2.17
C ALA A 198 5.86 26.46 -2.92
N GLU A 199 5.98 27.78 -3.08
CA GLU A 199 7.18 28.39 -3.66
C GLU A 199 8.42 28.13 -2.79
N GLY A 200 8.28 28.25 -1.47
CA GLY A 200 9.35 27.98 -0.51
C GLY A 200 9.89 26.55 -0.62
N PHE A 201 9.05 25.56 -0.89
CA PHE A 201 9.49 24.19 -1.15
C PHE A 201 10.34 24.10 -2.41
N VAL A 202 9.93 24.75 -3.51
CA VAL A 202 10.69 24.74 -4.77
C VAL A 202 12.04 25.42 -4.56
N GLN A 203 12.06 26.62 -3.97
CA GLN A 203 13.30 27.34 -3.68
C GLN A 203 14.23 26.55 -2.75
N PHE A 204 13.68 25.87 -1.74
CA PHE A 204 14.46 25.01 -0.86
C PHE A 204 15.07 23.81 -1.63
N ALA A 205 14.31 23.17 -2.52
CA ALA A 205 14.82 22.07 -3.34
C ALA A 205 15.95 22.53 -4.28
N LEU A 206 15.82 23.73 -4.86
CA LEU A 206 16.80 24.31 -5.78
C LEU A 206 18.09 24.76 -5.09
N HIS A 207 17.98 25.46 -3.95
CA HIS A 207 19.09 26.28 -3.45
C HIS A 207 19.56 25.94 -2.03
N ALA A 208 18.73 25.30 -1.20
CA ALA A 208 19.11 25.07 0.20
C ALA A 208 20.19 24.00 0.30
N ASP A 209 21.11 24.15 1.24
CA ASP A 209 21.96 23.06 1.71
C ASP A 209 21.19 22.22 2.74
N ILE A 210 20.89 20.96 2.39
CA ILE A 210 20.13 20.07 3.29
C ILE A 210 21.01 19.44 4.36
N LYS A 211 22.33 19.58 4.28
CA LYS A 211 23.32 19.03 5.22
C LYS A 211 23.22 17.51 5.38
N VAL A 212 22.87 16.83 4.29
CA VAL A 212 22.76 15.36 4.20
C VAL A 212 23.38 14.93 2.86
N ASN A 213 24.32 14.00 2.90
CA ASN A 213 24.97 13.43 1.71
C ASN A 213 24.40 12.05 1.35
N SER A 214 24.90 11.44 0.27
CA SER A 214 24.50 10.10 -0.18
C SER A 214 24.67 9.04 0.88
N GLU A 215 25.78 9.09 1.64
CA GLU A 215 26.09 8.11 2.68
C GLU A 215 25.16 8.23 3.89
N ASP A 216 24.76 9.47 4.24
CA ASP A 216 23.78 9.72 5.29
C ASP A 216 22.41 9.18 4.91
N LEU A 217 22.00 9.33 3.64
CA LEU A 217 20.75 8.79 3.11
C LEU A 217 20.76 7.26 3.12
N GLY A 218 21.85 6.61 2.68
CA GLY A 218 21.92 5.15 2.67
C GLY A 218 21.89 4.55 4.07
N ARG A 219 22.60 5.16 5.04
CA ARG A 219 22.49 4.76 6.46
C ARG A 219 21.09 4.94 7.04
N ALA A 220 20.32 5.92 6.56
CA ALA A 220 18.94 6.12 6.98
C ALA A 220 18.02 5.05 6.37
N GLU A 221 18.24 4.66 5.11
CA GLU A 221 17.45 3.62 4.44
C GLU A 221 17.51 2.28 5.13
N ALA A 222 18.71 1.83 5.49
CA ALA A 222 18.93 0.57 6.20
C ALA A 222 18.15 0.48 7.53
N LYS A 223 17.69 1.62 8.06
CA LYS A 223 16.91 1.73 9.30
C LYS A 223 15.44 2.11 9.05
N LEU A 224 14.98 2.06 7.80
CA LEU A 224 13.67 2.51 7.34
C LEU A 224 13.37 3.96 7.79
N GLY A 225 14.41 4.80 7.79
CA GLY A 225 14.39 6.17 8.27
C GLY A 225 14.42 7.19 7.14
N ALA A 226 14.01 8.42 7.46
CA ALA A 226 14.17 9.57 6.57
C ALA A 226 14.42 10.84 7.38
N TYR A 227 15.21 11.75 6.81
CA TYR A 227 15.42 13.08 7.35
C TYR A 227 14.26 14.00 6.97
N THR A 228 13.93 14.93 7.86
CA THR A 228 12.83 15.88 7.61
C THR A 228 13.08 16.75 6.36
N GLN A 229 14.34 17.03 6.05
CA GLN A 229 14.78 17.73 4.84
C GLN A 229 14.36 16.99 3.57
N GLU A 230 14.33 15.66 3.58
CA GLU A 230 13.92 14.86 2.42
C GLU A 230 12.47 15.17 2.05
N TYR A 231 11.59 15.33 3.04
CA TYR A 231 10.19 15.65 2.79
C TYR A 231 9.99 17.05 2.21
N VAL A 232 10.79 18.02 2.66
CA VAL A 232 10.74 19.39 2.11
C VAL A 232 11.22 19.40 0.66
N VAL A 233 12.33 18.70 0.37
CA VAL A 233 12.83 18.53 -0.99
C VAL A 233 11.81 17.81 -1.87
N ALA A 234 11.25 16.69 -1.41
CA ALA A 234 10.29 15.91 -2.19
C ALA A 234 9.02 16.72 -2.50
N ALA A 235 8.50 17.49 -1.53
CA ALA A 235 7.40 18.42 -1.76
C ALA A 235 7.77 19.50 -2.80
N GLY A 236 9.00 20.01 -2.76
CA GLY A 236 9.50 21.01 -3.71
C GLY A 236 9.66 20.46 -5.13
N LEU A 237 10.21 19.25 -5.26
CA LEU A 237 10.29 18.56 -6.55
C LEU A 237 8.90 18.31 -7.11
N HIS A 238 7.97 17.81 -6.29
CA HIS A 238 6.60 17.57 -6.72
C HIS A 238 5.91 18.86 -7.18
N GLN A 239 6.01 19.95 -6.40
CA GLN A 239 5.43 21.23 -6.76
C GLN A 239 6.07 21.83 -8.02
N GLY A 240 7.39 21.75 -8.16
CA GLY A 240 8.07 22.24 -9.36
C GLY A 240 7.65 21.48 -10.62
N LEU A 241 7.55 20.14 -10.54
CA LEU A 241 7.08 19.32 -11.66
C LEU A 241 5.60 19.53 -11.99
N LEU A 242 4.75 19.69 -10.97
CA LEU A 242 3.33 20.00 -11.15
C LEU A 242 3.09 21.32 -11.90
N HIS A 243 4.05 22.25 -11.82
CA HIS A 243 3.98 23.58 -12.42
C HIS A 243 4.95 23.75 -13.61
N ASP A 244 5.37 22.67 -14.27
CA ASP A 244 6.20 22.67 -15.47
C ASP A 244 7.57 23.38 -15.31
N ARG A 245 8.12 23.40 -14.08
CA ARG A 245 9.41 24.03 -13.75
C ARG A 245 10.61 23.09 -13.88
N GLU A 246 10.50 22.07 -14.74
CA GLU A 246 11.53 21.05 -14.96
C GLU A 246 12.90 21.65 -15.33
N THR A 247 12.90 22.74 -16.09
CA THR A 247 14.13 23.44 -16.51
C THR A 247 14.85 24.06 -15.33
N GLU A 248 14.12 24.66 -14.38
CA GLU A 248 14.70 25.20 -13.15
C GLU A 248 15.19 24.06 -12.26
N LEU A 249 14.38 23.01 -12.08
CA LEU A 249 14.76 21.83 -11.31
C LEU A 249 16.02 21.14 -11.85
N ALA A 250 16.32 21.26 -13.14
CA ALA A 250 17.55 20.72 -13.71
C ALA A 250 18.83 21.33 -13.10
N GLU A 251 18.75 22.55 -12.55
CA GLU A 251 19.84 23.23 -11.84
C GLU A 251 20.01 22.74 -10.40
N ALA A 252 19.04 22.01 -9.85
CA ALA A 252 19.11 21.48 -8.49
C ALA A 252 20.34 20.56 -8.31
N PRO A 253 20.96 20.55 -7.12
CA PRO A 253 22.04 19.63 -6.79
C PRO A 253 21.65 18.16 -7.05
N LEU A 254 22.58 17.36 -7.58
CA LEU A 254 22.29 15.98 -8.00
C LEU A 254 21.70 15.10 -6.89
N ILE A 255 22.12 15.32 -5.63
CA ILE A 255 21.58 14.65 -4.44
C ILE A 255 20.05 14.79 -4.31
N ARG A 256 19.44 15.85 -4.87
CA ARG A 256 17.98 16.04 -4.88
C ARG A 256 17.27 14.96 -5.71
N ALA A 257 17.90 14.48 -6.78
CA ALA A 257 17.37 13.36 -7.56
C ALA A 257 17.35 12.05 -6.76
N LEU A 258 18.38 11.80 -5.94
CA LEU A 258 18.37 10.64 -5.03
C LEU A 258 17.26 10.77 -3.97
N VAL A 259 17.06 11.97 -3.41
CA VAL A 259 15.93 12.21 -2.50
C VAL A 259 14.58 11.98 -3.20
N GLY A 260 14.42 12.46 -4.44
CA GLY A 260 13.21 12.24 -5.23
C GLY A 260 12.93 10.76 -5.50
N LEU A 261 13.97 9.94 -5.70
CA LEU A 261 13.86 8.49 -5.89
C LEU A 261 13.45 7.75 -4.59
N ARG A 262 13.99 8.18 -3.44
CA ARG A 262 13.66 7.64 -2.10
C ARG A 262 12.25 7.99 -1.67
N GLN A 263 11.80 9.20 -2.03
CA GLN A 263 10.49 9.73 -1.64
C GLN A 263 9.48 9.65 -2.80
N ASP A 264 9.62 8.66 -3.68
CA ASP A 264 8.83 8.59 -4.91
C ASP A 264 7.33 8.38 -4.71
N TYR A 265 6.92 7.91 -3.53
CA TYR A 265 5.52 7.87 -3.11
C TYR A 265 4.87 9.26 -3.00
N PHE A 266 5.64 10.35 -3.12
CA PHE A 266 5.09 11.68 -3.37
C PHE A 266 4.52 11.82 -4.80
N GLY A 267 4.83 10.92 -5.74
CA GLY A 267 4.15 10.81 -7.01
C GLY A 267 2.83 10.03 -6.86
N GLY A 268 1.74 10.56 -7.43
CA GLY A 268 0.39 10.01 -7.25
C GLY A 268 -0.48 10.12 -8.51
N GLU A 269 -1.80 10.00 -8.34
CA GLU A 269 -2.82 10.06 -9.41
C GLU A 269 -2.82 11.38 -10.20
N ASP A 270 -2.18 12.42 -9.66
CA ASP A 270 -2.05 13.74 -10.28
C ASP A 270 -1.09 13.78 -11.49
N GLY A 271 -0.51 12.63 -11.86
CA GLY A 271 0.30 12.46 -13.09
C GLY A 271 1.77 12.85 -12.95
N VAL A 272 2.18 13.42 -11.81
CA VAL A 272 3.58 13.78 -11.53
C VAL A 272 4.35 12.55 -11.03
N LEU A 273 5.37 12.13 -11.77
CA LEU A 273 6.22 11.00 -11.40
C LEU A 273 7.61 11.49 -11.01
N LEU A 274 7.85 11.60 -9.69
CA LEU A 274 9.19 11.93 -9.16
C LEU A 274 10.25 10.94 -9.66
N THR A 275 9.89 9.66 -9.79
CA THR A 275 10.76 8.60 -10.30
C THR A 275 11.29 8.93 -11.69
N GLY A 276 10.44 9.38 -12.62
CA GLY A 276 10.84 9.68 -14.00
C GLY A 276 11.88 10.79 -14.06
N TRP A 277 11.59 11.91 -13.38
CA TRP A 277 12.52 13.04 -13.29
C TRP A 277 13.82 12.67 -12.57
N SER A 278 13.73 11.96 -11.44
CA SER A 278 14.89 11.56 -10.63
C SER A 278 15.83 10.65 -11.41
N CYS A 279 15.29 9.59 -12.04
CA CYS A 279 16.05 8.69 -12.89
C CYS A 279 16.69 9.42 -14.08
N GLN A 280 15.98 10.36 -14.72
CA GLN A 280 16.53 11.18 -15.79
C GLN A 280 17.68 12.08 -15.30
N ARG A 281 17.50 12.73 -14.16
CA ARG A 281 18.47 13.67 -13.60
C ARG A 281 19.75 12.97 -13.15
N LEU A 282 19.64 11.75 -12.59
CA LEU A 282 20.76 10.87 -12.27
C LEU A 282 21.48 10.38 -13.53
N ALA A 283 20.75 10.05 -14.59
CA ALA A 283 21.34 9.53 -15.82
C ALA A 283 22.00 10.60 -16.71
N LYS A 284 21.69 11.89 -16.50
CA LYS A 284 22.22 13.00 -17.32
C LYS A 284 23.75 13.07 -17.33
N ASP A 285 24.37 12.84 -16.18
CA ASP A 285 25.81 12.62 -16.05
C ASP A 285 25.99 11.25 -15.41
N THR A 286 26.24 10.25 -16.25
CA THR A 286 26.29 8.84 -15.83
C THR A 286 27.38 8.59 -14.79
N VAL A 287 28.50 9.29 -14.87
CA VAL A 287 29.62 9.09 -13.92
C VAL A 287 29.25 9.67 -12.56
N ALA A 288 28.77 10.91 -12.51
CA ALA A 288 28.35 11.54 -11.26
C ALA A 288 27.13 10.84 -10.65
N GLY A 289 26.17 10.41 -11.47
CA GLY A 289 25.01 9.64 -11.05
C GLY A 289 25.38 8.28 -10.45
N ALA A 290 26.29 7.55 -11.10
CA ALA A 290 26.77 6.27 -10.61
C ALA A 290 27.54 6.42 -9.29
N ASP A 291 28.45 7.39 -9.19
CA ASP A 291 29.19 7.67 -7.95
C ASP A 291 28.26 7.97 -6.77
N LEU A 292 27.21 8.76 -7.01
CA LEU A 292 26.21 9.09 -5.98
C LEU A 292 25.42 7.84 -5.52
N LEU A 293 24.94 7.03 -6.47
CA LEU A 293 24.17 5.81 -6.18
C LEU A 293 25.03 4.73 -5.50
N LEU A 294 26.28 4.57 -5.93
CA LEU A 294 27.20 3.61 -5.33
C LEU A 294 27.51 3.96 -3.88
N ARG A 295 27.80 5.23 -3.57
CA ARG A 295 28.01 5.67 -2.19
C ARG A 295 26.78 5.47 -1.32
N TYR A 296 25.59 5.75 -1.88
CA TYR A 296 24.32 5.47 -1.24
C TYR A 296 24.15 3.98 -0.89
N TRP A 297 24.18 3.10 -1.89
CA TRP A 297 24.00 1.66 -1.68
C TRP A 297 25.08 1.05 -0.78
N GLN A 298 26.35 1.41 -0.97
CA GLN A 298 27.43 0.91 -0.12
C GLN A 298 27.21 1.28 1.34
N SER A 299 26.81 2.51 1.63
CA SER A 299 26.54 2.95 3.00
C SER A 299 25.30 2.29 3.62
N ALA A 300 24.29 1.93 2.81
CA ALA A 300 23.11 1.20 3.26
C ALA A 300 23.49 -0.26 3.60
N LEU A 301 24.19 -0.93 2.68
CA LEU A 301 24.68 -2.29 2.87
C LEU A 301 25.62 -2.41 4.09
N ASP A 302 26.52 -1.44 4.28
CA ASP A 302 27.41 -1.39 5.45
C ASP A 302 26.64 -1.14 6.76
N ALA A 303 25.46 -0.51 6.68
CA ALA A 303 24.56 -0.30 7.82
C ALA A 303 23.61 -1.49 8.08
N GLY A 304 23.71 -2.57 7.30
CA GLY A 304 22.97 -3.81 7.48
C GLY A 304 21.77 -4.00 6.54
N ASP A 305 21.63 -3.15 5.52
CA ASP A 305 20.67 -3.39 4.44
C ASP A 305 21.06 -4.61 3.60
N ASP A 306 20.08 -5.22 2.94
CA ASP A 306 20.28 -6.34 2.04
C ASP A 306 19.71 -6.13 0.63
N ASP A 307 19.17 -4.94 0.35
CA ASP A 307 18.57 -4.52 -0.92
C ASP A 307 19.39 -3.40 -1.62
N LEU A 308 19.11 -3.17 -2.91
CA LEU A 308 19.61 -2.06 -3.72
C LEU A 308 18.44 -1.13 -4.09
N ASP A 309 17.94 -0.37 -3.11
CA ASP A 309 16.74 0.46 -3.26
C ASP A 309 16.79 1.36 -4.49
N GLY A 310 15.72 1.30 -5.29
CA GLY A 310 15.53 2.10 -6.50
C GLY A 310 16.23 1.58 -7.75
N LEU A 311 16.98 0.47 -7.69
CA LEU A 311 17.57 -0.17 -8.87
C LEU A 311 16.49 -0.61 -9.87
N ASP A 312 15.42 -1.22 -9.37
CA ASP A 312 14.25 -1.62 -10.16
C ASP A 312 13.63 -0.44 -10.92
N LYS A 313 13.53 0.72 -10.28
CA LYS A 313 13.02 1.96 -10.88
C LYS A 313 13.93 2.49 -11.98
N LEU A 314 15.25 2.38 -11.83
CA LEU A 314 16.21 2.76 -12.88
C LEU A 314 16.09 1.86 -14.11
N VAL A 315 15.92 0.54 -13.90
CA VAL A 315 15.68 -0.44 -14.96
C VAL A 315 14.35 -0.16 -15.66
N ALA A 316 13.27 0.01 -14.92
CA ALA A 316 11.94 0.28 -15.46
C ALA A 316 11.86 1.58 -16.27
N GLN A 317 12.66 2.59 -15.91
CA GLN A 317 12.77 3.87 -16.64
C GLN A 317 13.77 3.83 -17.81
N GLY A 318 14.31 2.65 -18.15
CA GLY A 318 15.19 2.45 -19.29
C GLY A 318 16.55 3.16 -19.16
N ARG A 319 17.03 3.43 -17.94
CA ARG A 319 18.32 4.12 -17.70
C ARG A 319 19.50 3.15 -17.77
N LEU A 320 19.57 2.38 -18.85
CA LEU A 320 20.43 1.19 -18.97
C LEU A 320 21.93 1.49 -18.84
N GLU A 321 22.42 2.61 -19.39
CA GLU A 321 23.84 2.99 -19.25
C GLU A 321 24.22 3.32 -17.80
N LEU A 322 23.33 3.98 -17.05
CA LEU A 322 23.54 4.25 -15.63
C LEU A 322 23.49 2.94 -14.82
N VAL A 323 22.51 2.08 -15.10
CA VAL A 323 22.41 0.75 -14.48
C VAL A 323 23.69 -0.05 -14.72
N ARG A 324 24.16 -0.12 -15.97
CA ARG A 324 25.41 -0.79 -16.34
C ARG A 324 26.59 -0.25 -15.55
N ALA A 325 26.77 1.07 -15.51
CA ALA A 325 27.87 1.72 -14.80
C ALA A 325 27.87 1.42 -13.29
N CYS A 326 26.70 1.43 -12.65
CA CYS A 326 26.58 1.10 -11.23
C CYS A 326 26.82 -0.40 -10.98
N VAL A 327 26.12 -1.28 -11.69
CA VAL A 327 26.19 -2.73 -11.47
C VAL A 327 27.60 -3.26 -11.74
N GLN A 328 28.25 -2.79 -12.80
CA GLN A 328 29.62 -3.18 -13.12
C GLN A 328 30.58 -2.86 -11.98
N GLN A 329 30.54 -1.62 -11.46
CA GLN A 329 31.41 -1.19 -10.37
C GLN A 329 31.06 -1.91 -9.06
N LEU A 330 29.77 -2.07 -8.76
CA LEU A 330 29.30 -2.70 -7.54
C LEU A 330 29.72 -4.18 -7.48
N LEU A 331 29.49 -4.95 -8.55
CA LEU A 331 29.85 -6.37 -8.60
C LEU A 331 31.37 -6.60 -8.55
N HIS A 332 32.17 -5.69 -9.11
CA HIS A 332 33.64 -5.75 -8.99
C HIS A 332 34.12 -5.43 -7.57
N ALA A 333 33.56 -4.39 -6.96
CA ALA A 333 33.97 -3.92 -5.64
C ALA A 333 33.49 -4.84 -4.51
N ARG A 334 32.30 -5.42 -4.66
CA ARG A 334 31.62 -6.25 -3.66
C ARG A 334 31.00 -7.50 -4.29
N PRO A 335 31.79 -8.53 -4.61
CA PRO A 335 31.25 -9.83 -5.04
C PRO A 335 30.52 -10.57 -3.89
N ASP A 336 30.69 -10.12 -2.66
CA ASP A 336 30.16 -10.64 -1.40
C ASP A 336 28.88 -9.91 -0.95
N LEU A 337 28.13 -9.31 -1.88
CA LEU A 337 26.85 -8.68 -1.58
C LEU A 337 25.90 -9.65 -0.83
N PRO A 338 25.05 -9.16 0.08
CA PRO A 338 23.91 -9.91 0.58
C PRO A 338 23.11 -10.53 -0.56
N GLN A 339 22.53 -11.71 -0.34
CA GLN A 339 21.88 -12.48 -1.40
C GLN A 339 20.79 -11.69 -2.17
N PRO A 340 19.90 -10.91 -1.54
CA PRO A 340 18.90 -10.14 -2.29
C PRO A 340 19.54 -9.07 -3.19
N ALA A 341 20.45 -8.25 -2.65
CA ALA A 341 21.21 -7.26 -3.43
C ALA A 341 22.03 -7.89 -4.57
N LEU A 342 22.69 -9.02 -4.33
CA LEU A 342 23.44 -9.72 -5.39
C LEU A 342 22.51 -10.20 -6.51
N ARG A 343 21.34 -10.74 -6.16
CA ARG A 343 20.34 -11.15 -7.15
C ARG A 343 19.83 -9.97 -7.96
N GLN A 344 19.54 -8.84 -7.33
CA GLN A 344 19.07 -7.63 -8.01
C GLN A 344 20.15 -7.06 -8.93
N ALA A 345 21.39 -6.96 -8.45
CA ALA A 345 22.52 -6.49 -9.26
C ALA A 345 22.73 -7.39 -10.48
N LEU A 346 22.72 -8.72 -10.30
CA LEU A 346 22.83 -9.66 -11.42
C LEU A 346 21.62 -9.58 -12.35
N ALA A 347 20.39 -9.53 -11.84
CA ALA A 347 19.18 -9.46 -12.67
C ALA A 347 19.16 -8.18 -13.51
N ALA A 348 19.56 -7.05 -12.95
CA ALA A 348 19.69 -5.78 -13.66
C ALA A 348 20.92 -5.74 -14.58
N GLY A 349 21.99 -6.46 -14.24
CA GLY A 349 23.25 -6.53 -15.00
C GLY A 349 23.17 -7.43 -16.23
N VAL A 350 22.45 -8.55 -16.15
CA VAL A 350 22.35 -9.53 -17.23
C VAL A 350 21.76 -8.95 -18.51
N PRO A 351 20.89 -7.94 -18.54
CA PRO A 351 20.48 -7.31 -19.81
C PRO A 351 21.47 -6.28 -20.37
N VAL A 352 22.33 -5.68 -19.54
CA VAL A 352 23.09 -4.47 -19.89
C VAL A 352 24.60 -4.66 -19.98
N LEU A 353 25.15 -5.67 -19.32
CA LEU A 353 26.57 -6.02 -19.42
C LEU A 353 26.85 -6.79 -20.72
N SER A 354 28.06 -6.69 -21.25
CA SER A 354 28.52 -7.53 -22.37
C SER A 354 28.80 -8.97 -21.94
N ASP A 355 28.85 -9.90 -22.91
CA ASP A 355 29.14 -11.31 -22.63
C ASP A 355 30.53 -11.47 -22.00
N ASP A 356 31.52 -10.69 -22.47
CA ASP A 356 32.88 -10.68 -21.93
C ASP A 356 32.90 -10.19 -20.47
N GLU A 357 32.12 -9.16 -20.13
CA GLU A 357 32.02 -8.62 -18.77
C GLU A 357 31.40 -9.65 -17.80
N LEU A 358 30.26 -10.24 -18.18
CA LEU A 358 29.58 -11.26 -17.38
C LEU A 358 30.44 -12.51 -17.22
N THR A 359 31.07 -12.97 -18.30
CA THR A 359 31.97 -14.12 -18.29
C THR A 359 33.17 -13.87 -17.39
N SER A 360 33.76 -12.67 -17.46
CA SER A 360 34.89 -12.28 -16.60
C SER A 360 34.51 -12.26 -15.12
N LEU A 361 33.35 -11.70 -14.77
CA LEU A 361 32.80 -11.71 -13.41
C LEU A 361 32.56 -13.13 -12.90
N ALA A 362 31.92 -13.97 -13.72
CA ALA A 362 31.62 -15.35 -13.37
C ALA A 362 32.90 -16.16 -13.12
N HIS A 363 33.90 -16.04 -13.99
CA HIS A 363 35.21 -16.68 -13.82
C HIS A 363 35.95 -16.17 -12.58
N ALA A 364 35.85 -14.88 -12.26
CA ALA A 364 36.53 -14.31 -11.11
C ALA A 364 35.96 -14.78 -9.77
N TYR A 365 34.66 -15.10 -9.71
CA TYR A 365 33.95 -15.25 -8.43
C TYR A 365 33.35 -16.63 -8.15
N HIS A 366 33.17 -17.50 -9.15
CA HIS A 366 32.52 -18.81 -8.91
C HIS A 366 33.27 -19.74 -7.94
N ASP A 367 34.61 -19.73 -7.95
CA ASP A 367 35.46 -20.59 -7.11
C ASP A 367 36.06 -19.86 -5.88
N ARG A 368 35.60 -18.64 -5.57
CA ARG A 368 36.14 -17.88 -4.43
C ARG A 368 35.68 -18.48 -3.09
N ALA A 369 36.65 -18.97 -2.32
CA ALA A 369 36.41 -19.60 -1.03
C ALA A 369 36.07 -18.63 0.11
N ASP A 370 36.30 -17.33 -0.08
CA ASP A 370 36.00 -16.29 0.89
C ASP A 370 34.56 -15.75 0.80
N LEU A 371 33.80 -16.15 -0.23
CA LEU A 371 32.39 -15.85 -0.36
C LEU A 371 31.56 -16.80 0.51
N GLY A 372 30.43 -16.30 1.05
CA GLY A 372 29.45 -17.14 1.73
C GLY A 372 28.85 -18.18 0.78
N GLY A 373 28.42 -19.34 1.31
CA GLY A 373 27.94 -20.46 0.50
C GLY A 373 26.83 -20.08 -0.50
N ASP A 374 25.87 -19.27 -0.05
CA ASP A 374 24.78 -18.76 -0.88
C ASP A 374 25.24 -17.83 -2.02
N GLN A 375 26.25 -17.00 -1.77
CA GLN A 375 26.82 -16.10 -2.79
C GLN A 375 27.61 -16.90 -3.82
N GLN A 376 28.40 -17.86 -3.34
CA GLN A 376 29.18 -18.74 -4.20
C GLN A 376 28.28 -19.59 -5.09
N GLU A 377 27.15 -20.09 -4.58
CA GLU A 377 26.18 -20.82 -5.39
C GLU A 377 25.55 -19.95 -6.48
N LEU A 378 25.26 -18.68 -6.19
CA LEU A 378 24.71 -17.76 -7.18
C LEU A 378 25.74 -17.45 -8.28
N TRP A 379 26.99 -17.14 -7.92
CA TRP A 379 28.08 -16.96 -8.90
C TRP A 379 28.37 -18.23 -9.70
N SER A 380 28.28 -19.41 -9.06
CA SER A 380 28.41 -20.70 -9.74
C SER A 380 27.28 -20.93 -10.75
N PHE A 381 26.06 -20.47 -10.45
CA PHE A 381 24.96 -20.55 -11.39
C PHE A 381 25.17 -19.61 -12.57
N VAL A 382 25.59 -18.36 -12.33
CA VAL A 382 25.92 -17.42 -13.42
C VAL A 382 26.97 -18.03 -14.34
N ALA A 383 28.05 -18.60 -13.79
CA ALA A 383 29.07 -19.29 -14.57
C ALA A 383 28.51 -20.47 -15.36
N LEU A 384 27.69 -21.32 -14.72
CA LEU A 384 27.04 -22.46 -15.35
C LEU A 384 26.09 -22.04 -16.48
N ALA A 385 25.36 -20.95 -16.34
CA ALA A 385 24.44 -20.46 -17.36
C ALA A 385 25.17 -19.85 -18.56
N LEU A 386 26.34 -19.24 -18.35
CA LEU A 386 27.14 -18.64 -19.43
C LEU A 386 27.98 -19.67 -20.20
N ASP A 387 28.45 -20.73 -19.54
CA ASP A 387 29.15 -21.85 -20.20
C ASP A 387 28.83 -23.18 -19.50
N PRO A 388 27.69 -23.81 -19.83
CA PRO A 388 27.28 -25.07 -19.21
C PRO A 388 28.30 -26.19 -19.38
N ALA A 389 28.95 -26.30 -20.56
CA ALA A 389 29.92 -27.34 -20.85
C ALA A 389 31.21 -27.18 -20.04
N GLY A 390 31.72 -25.96 -19.90
CA GLY A 390 32.98 -25.68 -19.18
C GLY A 390 32.83 -25.68 -17.65
N PHE A 391 31.70 -25.21 -17.11
CA PHE A 391 31.52 -25.09 -15.66
C PHE A 391 30.89 -26.30 -14.98
N ARG A 392 30.05 -27.07 -15.69
CA ARG A 392 29.43 -28.26 -15.08
C ARG A 392 30.44 -29.24 -14.44
N PRO A 393 31.59 -29.58 -15.06
CA PRO A 393 32.59 -30.47 -14.47
C PRO A 393 33.31 -29.88 -13.25
N ARG A 394 33.27 -28.54 -13.09
CA ARG A 394 33.94 -27.80 -12.02
C ARG A 394 33.08 -27.68 -10.77
N ILE A 395 31.77 -27.88 -10.89
CA ILE A 395 30.82 -27.84 -9.77
C ILE A 395 30.68 -29.24 -9.15
N PRO A 396 31.02 -29.42 -7.86
CA PRO A 396 30.86 -30.69 -7.16
C PRO A 396 29.42 -31.23 -7.18
N GLN A 397 29.28 -32.56 -7.22
CA GLN A 397 27.98 -33.23 -7.36
C GLN A 397 27.03 -33.00 -6.18
N ASP A 398 27.57 -32.77 -4.99
CA ASP A 398 26.84 -32.43 -3.76
C ASP A 398 26.39 -30.96 -3.71
N ARG A 399 26.93 -30.10 -4.59
CA ARG A 399 26.61 -28.66 -4.65
C ARG A 399 25.71 -28.26 -5.81
N ILE A 400 25.72 -29.04 -6.89
CA ILE A 400 25.03 -28.68 -8.14
C ILE A 400 23.52 -28.46 -7.96
N GLU A 401 22.88 -29.17 -7.02
CA GLU A 401 21.46 -28.95 -6.69
C GLU A 401 21.23 -27.54 -6.15
N GLY A 402 22.00 -27.12 -5.14
CA GLY A 402 21.92 -25.77 -4.56
C GLY A 402 22.17 -24.70 -5.62
N VAL A 403 23.20 -24.88 -6.46
CA VAL A 403 23.51 -23.97 -7.57
C VAL A 403 22.32 -23.79 -8.52
N LEU A 404 21.64 -24.87 -8.91
CA LEU A 404 20.52 -24.80 -9.86
C LEU A 404 19.24 -24.19 -9.28
N LEU A 405 19.03 -24.32 -7.97
CA LEU A 405 17.87 -23.78 -7.27
C LEU A 405 18.07 -22.35 -6.76
N ARG A 406 19.31 -21.86 -6.76
CA ARG A 406 19.67 -20.53 -6.24
C ARG A 406 19.12 -19.34 -7.04
N PRO A 407 19.14 -19.32 -8.40
CA PRO A 407 18.50 -18.27 -9.17
C PRO A 407 16.98 -18.43 -9.13
N ASN A 408 16.24 -17.34 -9.02
CA ASN A 408 14.78 -17.35 -9.09
C ASN A 408 14.24 -16.10 -9.79
N GLY A 409 12.96 -16.18 -10.20
CA GLY A 409 12.27 -15.08 -10.88
C GLY A 409 13.05 -14.53 -12.08
N GLN A 410 13.16 -13.20 -12.13
CA GLN A 410 13.76 -12.47 -13.24
C GLN A 410 15.22 -12.85 -13.54
N LEU A 411 16.02 -13.21 -12.53
CA LEU A 411 17.42 -13.60 -12.76
C LEU A 411 17.53 -14.93 -13.51
N ALA A 412 16.69 -15.90 -13.14
CA ALA A 412 16.69 -17.21 -13.81
C ALA A 412 16.23 -17.06 -15.27
N GLU A 413 15.18 -16.28 -15.51
CA GLU A 413 14.67 -15.96 -16.85
C GLU A 413 15.75 -15.29 -17.71
N ALA A 414 16.36 -14.22 -17.22
CA ALA A 414 17.37 -13.46 -17.96
C ALA A 414 18.62 -14.30 -18.31
N LEU A 415 19.08 -15.15 -17.38
CA LEU A 415 20.23 -16.04 -17.64
C LEU A 415 19.88 -17.20 -18.57
N ASN A 416 18.64 -17.69 -18.56
CA ASN A 416 18.18 -18.71 -19.50
C ASN A 416 18.12 -18.18 -20.92
N GLU A 417 17.57 -16.98 -21.11
CA GLU A 417 17.49 -16.33 -22.42
C GLU A 417 18.88 -16.05 -23.00
N ARG A 418 19.85 -15.74 -22.13
CA ARG A 418 21.23 -15.42 -22.52
C ARG A 418 22.16 -16.64 -22.61
N CYS A 419 21.70 -17.83 -22.19
CA CYS A 419 22.51 -19.04 -22.21
C CYS A 419 22.84 -19.46 -23.66
N PRO A 420 24.12 -19.66 -24.03
CA PRO A 420 24.48 -20.10 -25.38
C PRO A 420 24.16 -21.57 -25.65
N GLN A 421 23.91 -22.37 -24.60
CA GLN A 421 23.64 -23.81 -24.68
C GLN A 421 22.41 -24.18 -23.82
N PRO A 422 21.22 -23.64 -24.12
CA PRO A 422 20.04 -23.79 -23.26
C PRO A 422 19.62 -25.25 -23.10
N GLU A 423 19.69 -26.05 -24.17
CA GLU A 423 19.39 -27.48 -24.12
C GLU A 423 20.32 -28.26 -23.17
N LEU A 424 21.59 -27.87 -23.07
CA LEU A 424 22.54 -28.53 -22.17
C LEU A 424 22.27 -28.13 -20.72
N LEU A 425 21.99 -26.86 -20.47
CA LEU A 425 21.60 -26.36 -19.15
C LEU A 425 20.32 -27.07 -18.66
N ASP A 426 19.32 -27.24 -19.53
CA ASP A 426 18.09 -27.96 -19.20
C ASP A 426 18.34 -29.46 -18.97
N ARG A 427 19.22 -30.09 -19.76
CA ARG A 427 19.60 -31.49 -19.53
C ARG A 427 20.27 -31.67 -18.16
N ILE A 428 21.13 -30.73 -17.76
CA ILE A 428 21.75 -30.69 -16.42
C ILE A 428 20.68 -30.53 -15.33
N ARG A 429 19.71 -29.62 -15.53
CA ARG A 429 18.58 -29.44 -14.60
C ARG A 429 17.78 -30.73 -14.42
N ILE A 430 17.41 -31.38 -15.51
CA ILE A 430 16.64 -32.63 -15.48
C ILE A 430 17.45 -33.74 -14.79
N GLU A 431 18.74 -33.88 -15.09
CA GLU A 431 19.59 -34.92 -14.49
C GLU A 431 19.76 -34.76 -12.97
N VAL A 432 19.82 -33.52 -12.50
CA VAL A 432 20.03 -33.20 -11.08
C VAL A 432 18.71 -33.13 -10.33
N LEU A 433 17.79 -32.27 -10.78
CA LEU A 433 16.53 -31.96 -10.08
C LEU A 433 15.42 -32.97 -10.41
N GLY A 434 15.44 -33.58 -11.59
CA GLY A 434 14.43 -34.58 -11.98
C GLY A 434 14.48 -35.86 -11.15
N LYS A 435 15.57 -36.10 -10.40
CA LYS A 435 15.67 -37.21 -9.42
C LYS A 435 14.94 -36.91 -8.11
N LEU A 436 14.61 -35.64 -7.83
CA LEU A 436 13.91 -35.20 -6.62
C LEU A 436 12.39 -35.29 -6.78
N HIS A 437 11.87 -35.44 -7.99
CA HIS A 437 10.46 -35.57 -8.29
C HIS A 437 10.22 -36.94 -8.91
N VAL A 438 9.59 -37.85 -8.15
CA VAL A 438 9.05 -39.08 -8.74
C VAL A 438 7.92 -38.65 -9.65
N ALA A 439 8.09 -38.82 -10.96
CA ALA A 439 7.03 -38.54 -11.92
C ALA A 439 5.79 -39.34 -11.54
N ASP A 440 4.69 -38.65 -11.25
CA ASP A 440 3.41 -39.30 -11.03
C ASP A 440 2.77 -39.61 -12.40
N GLU A 441 2.00 -40.70 -12.48
CA GLU A 441 1.35 -41.10 -13.75
C GLU A 441 0.41 -40.02 -14.31
N ASP A 442 0.10 -38.98 -13.53
CA ASP A 442 -0.83 -37.91 -13.85
C ASP A 442 -0.18 -36.54 -14.17
N ASP A 443 1.16 -36.41 -14.10
CA ASP A 443 1.83 -35.12 -14.33
C ASP A 443 1.61 -34.57 -15.76
N TRP A 444 1.38 -35.44 -16.74
CA TRP A 444 1.04 -35.04 -18.11
C TRP A 444 -0.37 -34.44 -18.26
N LYS A 445 -1.25 -34.56 -17.25
CA LYS A 445 -2.62 -34.01 -17.28
C LYS A 445 -2.65 -32.49 -17.00
N GLY A 446 -1.53 -31.89 -16.60
CA GLY A 446 -1.43 -30.49 -16.15
C GLY A 446 -1.16 -29.42 -17.22
N THR A 447 -0.95 -29.76 -18.50
CA THR A 447 -0.50 -28.78 -19.52
C THR A 447 -1.59 -27.96 -20.21
N ASN A 448 -2.86 -28.04 -19.77
CA ASN A 448 -3.97 -27.26 -20.35
C ASN A 448 -4.76 -26.45 -19.31
N ARG A 449 -4.09 -25.51 -18.63
CA ARG A 449 -4.76 -24.36 -18.00
C ARG A 449 -4.13 -23.03 -18.43
N THR A 450 -4.10 -22.78 -19.73
CA THR A 450 -4.39 -21.44 -20.24
C THR A 450 -5.91 -21.28 -20.23
N SER A 451 -6.43 -20.65 -19.18
CA SER A 451 -7.83 -20.20 -19.14
C SER A 451 -7.88 -18.69 -19.36
N ALA A 452 -8.82 -18.33 -20.22
CA ALA A 452 -9.23 -17.00 -20.68
C ALA A 452 -9.61 -16.01 -19.56
#